data_AF-A0AA96UYV7-F1
#
_entry.id   AF-A0AA96UYV7-F1
#
_cell.length_a   1.000
_cell.length_b   1.000
_cell.length_c   1.000
_cell.angle_alpha   90.00
_cell.angle_beta   90.00
_cell.angle_gamma   90.00
#
_symmetry.space_group_name_H-M   'P 1'
#
loop_
_entity.id
_entity.type
_entity.pdbx_description
1 polymer ?
#
loop_
_entity_poly.entity_id
_entity_poly.type
_entity_poly.pdbx_seq_one_letter_code
_entity_poly.pdbx_strand_id
1 'polypeptide(L)'
;MTTEDHSYKDKKVISIGIVSELTGLSVRQIRYYEERKLIYPQRSSRGTRKYSFADVERLMDIANKREDGVQTAEILKDMRKKEQMLKNDPQVRKKMLEGQLNAHFRYKNR
;
A
#
# COMPACT_ATOMS: atom_id res chain seq x y z
N MET A 1 19.41 4.37 -20.77
CA MET A 1 19.23 3.71 -19.45
C MET A 1 18.02 4.33 -18.79
N THR A 2 16.87 3.66 -18.85
CA THR A 2 15.66 4.10 -18.14
C THR A 2 15.86 3.80 -16.67
N THR A 3 15.98 4.84 -15.85
CA THR A 3 15.73 4.74 -14.41
C THR A 3 14.28 4.30 -14.25
N GLU A 4 14.07 2.99 -14.23
CA GLU A 4 12.87 2.42 -13.65
C GLU A 4 12.94 2.80 -12.17
N ASP A 5 12.28 3.90 -11.82
CA ASP A 5 12.04 4.37 -10.47
C ASP A 5 11.10 3.37 -9.77
N HIS A 6 11.58 2.14 -9.61
CA HIS A 6 10.90 1.10 -8.87
C HIS A 6 11.09 1.45 -7.41
N SER A 7 10.17 2.26 -6.90
CA SER A 7 9.96 2.59 -5.50
C SER A 7 10.25 1.36 -4.62
N TYR A 8 11.48 1.26 -4.09
CA TYR A 8 11.89 0.19 -3.17
C TYR A 8 10.94 0.11 -1.97
N LYS A 9 10.24 1.22 -1.69
CA LYS A 9 9.20 1.37 -0.68
C LYS A 9 8.01 0.42 -0.88
N ASP A 10 7.66 0.07 -2.12
CA ASP A 10 6.52 -0.79 -2.44
C ASP A 10 6.89 -2.27 -2.60
N LYS A 11 8.19 -2.59 -2.60
CA LYS A 11 8.68 -3.97 -2.76
C LYS A 11 8.35 -4.82 -1.52
N LYS A 12 7.56 -5.88 -1.71
CA LYS A 12 7.10 -6.76 -0.62
C LYS A 12 8.11 -7.86 -0.29
N VAL A 13 9.05 -7.56 0.60
CA VAL A 13 10.15 -8.48 0.99
C VAL A 13 10.27 -8.71 2.49
N ILE A 14 9.66 -7.85 3.31
CA ILE A 14 9.79 -7.84 4.77
C ILE A 14 8.89 -8.92 5.37
N SER A 15 9.39 -9.67 6.37
CA SER A 15 8.61 -10.71 7.07
C SER A 15 7.74 -10.11 8.18
N ILE A 16 6.68 -10.81 8.58
CA ILE A 16 5.77 -10.34 9.64
C ILE A 16 6.47 -10.08 10.98
N GLY A 17 7.54 -10.82 11.28
CA GLY A 17 8.32 -10.64 12.51
C GLY A 17 9.04 -9.30 12.51
N ILE A 18 9.72 -8.96 11.41
CA ILE A 18 10.39 -7.66 11.26
C ILE A 18 9.37 -6.52 11.28
N VAL A 19 8.21 -6.69 10.63
CA VAL A 19 7.13 -5.68 10.70
C VAL A 19 6.66 -5.47 12.13
N SER A 20 6.50 -6.55 12.91
CA SER A 20 6.12 -6.49 14.33
C SER A 20 7.13 -5.69 15.15
N GLU A 21 8.43 -5.95 14.95
CA GLU A 21 9.52 -5.22 15.60
C GLU A 21 9.56 -3.73 15.20
N LEU A 22 9.41 -3.43 13.91
CA LEU A 22 9.43 -2.05 13.41
C LEU A 22 8.22 -1.21 13.87
N THR A 23 7.05 -1.83 14.03
CA THR A 23 5.80 -1.12 14.32
C THR A 23 5.38 -1.19 15.78
N GLY A 24 6.00 -2.05 16.59
CA GLY A 24 5.55 -2.37 17.96
C GLY A 24 4.22 -3.15 18.02
N LEU A 25 3.56 -3.40 16.89
CA LEU A 25 2.32 -4.16 16.82
C LEU A 25 2.59 -5.64 17.00
N SER A 26 1.74 -6.33 17.74
CA SER A 26 1.77 -7.79 17.77
C SER A 26 1.45 -8.39 16.40
N VAL A 27 2.01 -9.57 16.12
CA VAL A 27 1.70 -10.37 14.93
C VAL A 27 0.19 -10.59 14.75
N ARG A 28 -0.56 -10.70 15.86
CA ARG A 28 -2.02 -10.82 15.86
C ARG A 28 -2.70 -9.55 15.35
N GLN A 29 -2.29 -8.37 15.82
CA GLN A 29 -2.82 -7.09 15.35
C GLN A 29 -2.56 -6.89 13.85
N ILE A 30 -1.35 -7.20 13.37
CA ILE A 30 -1.01 -7.07 11.95
C ILE A 30 -1.94 -7.95 11.08
N ARG A 31 -2.16 -9.20 11.48
CA ARG A 31 -3.09 -10.12 10.78
C ARG A 31 -4.53 -9.61 10.84
N TYR A 32 -4.96 -9.09 11.99
CA TYR A 32 -6.27 -8.50 12.16
C TYR A 32 -6.48 -7.30 11.22
N TYR A 33 -5.49 -6.41 11.06
CA TYR A 33 -5.60 -5.29 10.13
C TYR A 33 -5.64 -5.72 8.66
N GLU A 34 -4.95 -6.80 8.29
CA GLU A 34 -5.13 -7.45 6.98
C GLU A 34 -6.54 -8.01 6.79
N GLU A 35 -7.10 -8.73 7.77
CA GLU A 35 -8.48 -9.24 7.74
C GLU A 35 -9.50 -8.11 7.58
N ARG A 36 -9.23 -6.96 8.20
CA ARG A 36 -10.00 -5.72 8.04
C ARG A 36 -9.76 -5.00 6.71
N LYS A 37 -8.95 -5.56 5.81
CA LYS A 37 -8.59 -5.00 4.50
C LYS A 37 -7.94 -3.63 4.59
N LEU A 38 -7.22 -3.35 5.67
CA LEU A 38 -6.46 -2.11 5.84
C LEU A 38 -5.07 -2.22 5.20
N ILE A 39 -4.53 -3.43 5.07
CA ILE A 39 -3.26 -3.70 4.39
C ILE A 39 -3.39 -4.95 3.51
N TYR A 40 -2.49 -5.08 2.53
CA TYR A 40 -2.55 -6.14 1.53
C TYR A 40 -1.15 -6.76 1.30
N PRO A 41 -0.63 -7.54 2.25
CA PRO A 41 0.65 -8.22 2.06
C PRO A 41 0.57 -9.26 0.94
N GLN A 42 1.70 -9.51 0.28
CA GLN A 42 1.83 -10.59 -0.69
C GLN A 42 2.18 -11.89 0.02
N ARG A 43 1.83 -13.03 -0.58
CA ARG A 43 2.32 -14.33 -0.13
C ARG A 43 3.53 -14.75 -0.95
N SER A 44 4.58 -15.22 -0.26
CA SER A 44 5.69 -15.95 -0.91
C SER A 44 5.20 -17.28 -1.47
N SER A 45 5.99 -17.95 -2.30
CA SER A 45 5.73 -19.33 -2.77
C SER A 45 5.49 -20.33 -1.62
N ARG A 46 6.12 -20.13 -0.46
CA ARG A 46 5.91 -20.95 0.75
C ARG A 46 4.74 -20.49 1.64
N GLY A 47 3.86 -19.60 1.16
CA GLY A 47 2.67 -19.13 1.90
C GLY A 47 2.92 -18.07 3.00
N THR A 48 4.17 -17.67 3.23
CA THR A 48 4.50 -16.62 4.22
C THR A 48 4.11 -15.22 3.73
N ARG A 49 3.65 -14.34 4.64
CA ARG A 49 3.31 -12.95 4.32
C ARG A 49 4.57 -12.11 4.13
N LYS A 50 4.54 -11.28 3.10
CA LYS A 50 5.58 -10.34 2.71
C LYS A 50 5.00 -8.94 2.60
N TYR A 51 5.64 -8.02 3.29
CA TYR A 51 5.24 -6.63 3.44
C TYR A 51 6.27 -5.72 2.78
N SER A 52 5.82 -4.55 2.36
CA SER A 52 6.67 -3.47 1.88
C SER A 52 6.90 -2.42 2.97
N PHE A 53 7.82 -1.47 2.76
CA PHE A 53 7.96 -0.33 3.67
C PHE A 53 6.70 0.54 3.68
N ALA A 54 6.01 0.69 2.56
CA ALA A 54 4.71 1.37 2.52
C ALA A 54 3.65 0.67 3.40
N ASP A 55 3.66 -0.67 3.47
CA ASP A 55 2.78 -1.41 4.38
C ASP A 55 3.14 -1.13 5.86
N VAL A 56 4.45 -1.00 6.18
CA VAL A 56 4.94 -0.68 7.53
C VAL A 56 4.48 0.72 7.97
N GLU A 57 4.70 1.74 7.15
CA GLU A 57 4.25 3.11 7.44
C GLU A 57 2.73 3.15 7.64
N ARG A 58 1.98 2.46 6.77
CA ARG A 58 0.54 2.35 6.88
C ARG A 58 0.11 1.67 8.18
N LEU A 59 0.83 0.66 8.64
CA LEU A 59 0.56 0.00 9.92
C LEU A 59 0.80 0.94 11.11
N MET A 60 1.83 1.78 11.06
CA MET A 60 2.06 2.83 12.07
C MET A 60 0.91 3.85 12.09
N ASP A 61 0.45 4.31 10.92
CA ASP A 61 -0.70 5.21 10.81
C ASP A 61 -1.99 4.58 11.39
N ILE A 62 -2.19 3.28 11.17
CA ILE A 62 -3.33 2.55 11.72
C ILE A 62 -3.18 2.45 13.25
N ALA A 63 -1.99 2.16 13.75
CA ALA A 63 -1.72 2.06 15.19
C ALA A 63 -2.04 3.38 15.90
N ASN A 64 -1.54 4.50 15.40
CA ASN A 64 -1.78 5.83 15.97
C ASN A 64 -3.29 6.15 16.02
N LYS A 65 -4.02 5.92 14.92
CA LYS A 65 -5.49 6.11 14.90
C LYS A 65 -6.22 5.20 15.88
N ARG A 66 -5.71 3.99 16.11
CA ARG A 66 -6.29 3.05 17.08
C ARG A 66 -6.04 3.52 18.52
N GLU A 67 -4.89 4.13 18.79
CA GLU A 67 -4.58 4.78 20.08
C GLU A 67 -5.49 5.99 20.32
N ASP A 68 -5.82 6.74 19.26
CA ASP A 68 -6.81 7.83 19.28
C ASP A 68 -8.27 7.34 19.40
N GLY A 69 -8.50 6.02 19.50
CA GLY A 69 -9.84 5.43 19.66
C GLY A 69 -10.63 5.22 18.36
N VAL A 70 -10.05 5.50 17.20
CA VAL A 70 -10.74 5.37 15.89
C VAL A 70 -10.97 3.89 15.56
N GLN A 71 -12.16 3.56 15.04
CA GLN A 71 -12.47 2.17 14.68
C GLN A 71 -11.90 1.77 13.31
N THR A 72 -11.52 0.50 13.13
CA THR A 72 -10.93 0.01 11.86
C THR A 72 -11.83 0.24 10.64
N ALA A 73 -13.16 0.23 10.82
CA ALA A 73 -14.11 0.51 9.74
C ALA A 73 -14.05 1.97 9.28
N GLU A 74 -13.84 2.90 10.21
CA GLU A 74 -13.68 4.32 9.93
C GLU A 74 -12.32 4.60 9.28
N ILE A 75 -11.25 3.99 9.80
CA ILE A 75 -9.92 4.04 9.17
C ILE A 75 -9.99 3.60 7.70
N LEU A 76 -10.69 2.48 7.42
CA LEU A 76 -10.86 1.99 6.05
C LEU A 76 -11.64 2.98 5.16
N LYS A 77 -12.70 3.60 5.70
CA LYS A 77 -13.51 4.60 5.00
C LYS A 77 -12.67 5.82 4.63
N ASP A 78 -11.87 6.33 5.57
CA ASP A 78 -11.01 7.49 5.36
C ASP A 78 -9.90 7.20 4.34
N MET A 79 -9.29 6.02 4.41
CA MET A 79 -8.30 5.58 3.43
C MET A 79 -8.89 5.55 2.02
N ARG A 80 -10.09 4.98 1.85
CA ARG A 80 -10.78 4.93 0.55
C ARG A 80 -11.12 6.33 0.04
N LYS A 81 -11.58 7.23 0.93
CA LYS A 81 -11.85 8.62 0.58
C LYS A 81 -10.58 9.33 0.11
N LYS A 82 -9.46 9.16 0.81
CA LYS A 82 -8.16 9.71 0.42
C LYS A 82 -7.70 9.18 -0.94
N GLU A 83 -7.85 7.88 -1.20
CA GLU A 83 -7.53 7.27 -2.50
C GLU A 83 -8.40 7.83 -3.63
N GLN A 84 -9.71 8.01 -3.40
CA GLN A 84 -10.61 8.61 -4.38
C GLN A 84 -10.25 10.07 -4.67
N MET A 85 -9.94 10.85 -3.64
CA MET A 85 -9.49 12.24 -3.79
C MET A 85 -8.20 12.32 -4.62
N LEU A 86 -7.22 11.46 -4.33
CA LEU A 86 -5.96 11.42 -5.09
C LEU A 86 -6.17 11.02 -6.55
N LYS A 87 -7.07 10.07 -6.84
CA LYS A 87 -7.41 9.69 -8.23
C LYS A 87 -8.11 10.81 -9.01
N ASN A 88 -8.88 11.63 -8.31
CA ASN A 88 -9.61 12.76 -8.91
C ASN A 88 -8.76 14.03 -9.03
N ASP A 89 -7.55 14.05 -8.47
CA ASP A 89 -6.62 15.16 -8.61
C ASP A 89 -6.30 15.39 -10.11
N PRO A 90 -6.51 16.62 -10.63
CA PRO A 90 -6.28 16.92 -12.05
C PRO A 90 -4.87 16.58 -12.54
N GLN A 91 -3.84 16.73 -11.70
CA GLN A 91 -2.46 16.43 -12.07
C GLN A 91 -2.23 14.92 -12.18
N VAL A 92 -2.77 14.16 -11.22
CA VAL A 92 -2.72 12.69 -11.25
C VAL A 92 -3.47 12.17 -12.48
N ARG A 93 -4.66 12.72 -12.76
CA ARG A 93 -5.48 12.35 -13.92
C ARG A 93 -4.78 12.64 -15.25
N LYS A 94 -4.12 13.80 -15.37
CA LYS A 94 -3.31 14.15 -16.54
C LYS A 94 -2.17 13.14 -16.75
N LYS A 95 -1.41 12.83 -15.70
CA LYS A 95 -0.31 11.86 -15.76
C LYS A 95 -0.79 10.44 -16.14
N MET A 96 -1.97 10.03 -15.65
CA MET A 96 -2.59 8.77 -16.05
C MET A 96 -2.97 8.74 -17.53
N LEU A 97 -3.58 9.82 -18.06
CA LEU A 97 -3.93 9.92 -19.48
C LEU A 97 -2.67 9.86 -20.38
N GLU A 98 -1.62 10.58 -20.00
CA GLU A 98 -0.32 10.52 -20.70
C GLU A 98 0.25 9.09 -20.69
N GLY A 99 0.20 8.39 -19.56
CA GLY A 99 0.62 6.99 -19.47
C GLY A 99 -0.19 6.05 -20.36
N GLN A 100 -1.51 6.21 -20.41
CA GLN A 100 -2.40 5.42 -21.27
C GLN A 100 -2.13 5.64 -22.76
N LEU A 101 -1.97 6.91 -23.18
CA LEU A 101 -1.60 7.27 -24.54
C LEU A 101 -0.25 6.64 -24.92
N ASN A 102 0.77 6.79 -24.07
CA ASN A 102 2.10 6.22 -24.31
C ASN A 102 2.06 4.68 -24.46
N ALA A 103 1.27 3.98 -23.63
CA ALA A 103 1.09 2.54 -23.76
C ALA A 103 0.41 2.15 -25.08
N HIS A 104 -0.65 2.88 -25.46
CA HIS A 104 -1.39 2.63 -26.69
C HIS A 104 -0.54 2.83 -27.96
N PHE A 105 0.24 3.92 -28.03
CA PHE A 105 1.12 4.19 -29.17
C PHE A 105 2.33 3.26 -29.25
N ARG A 106 2.86 2.79 -28.10
CA ARG A 106 3.92 1.77 -28.09
C ARG A 106 3.49 0.43 -28.69
N TYR A 107 2.19 0.12 -28.66
CA TYR A 107 1.63 -1.10 -29.25
C TYR A 107 1.41 -0.99 -30.78
N LYS A 108 1.34 0.23 -31.33
CA LYS A 108 1.06 0.46 -32.75
C LYS A 108 2.32 0.62 -33.62
N ASN A 109 3.50 0.74 -32.99
CA ASN A 109 4.80 0.89 -33.64
C ASN A 109 5.69 -0.38 -33.50
N ARG A 110 5.09 -1.56 -33.35
CA ARG A 110 5.72 -2.87 -33.47
C ARG A 110 5.01 -3.66 -34.57
#